data_AF-A0A7W1L9F8-F1
#
_entry.id   AF-A0A7W1L9F8-F1
#
_cell.length_a   1.000
_cell.length_b   1.000
_cell.length_c   1.000
_cell.angle_alpha   90.00
_cell.angle_beta   90.00
_cell.angle_gamma   90.00
#
_symmetry.space_group_name_H-M   'P 1'
#
loop_
_entity.id
_entity.type
_entity.pdbx_description
1 polymer ?
#
loop_
_entity_poly.entity_id
_entity_poly.type
_entity_poly.pdbx_seq_one_letter_code
_entity_poly.pdbx_strand_id
1 'polypeptide(L)'
;MSKEAAKAERQASVETNDIVISRSGTLGLSIAVPSELAGAIFGSYFIRVRPKAGLNPQFLALYMNARVGQIQVEQANTGGIQTNLTIPVMEAFRIALPPKEIQDEIVRKVYKSFQTQDGSKHLLETAKRGVELAIEQDEQTALAWIDEQQRKQL
;
A
#
# COMPACT_ATOMS: atom_id res chain seq x y z
N MET A 1 10.46 9.48 32.88
CA MET A 1 10.85 8.60 31.75
C MET A 1 12.36 8.72 31.54
N SER A 2 13.09 7.62 31.34
CA SER A 2 14.55 7.68 31.14
C SER A 2 14.88 8.21 29.74
N LYS A 3 16.04 8.86 29.58
CA LYS A 3 16.51 9.38 28.28
C LYS A 3 16.69 8.26 27.23
N GLU A 4 16.90 7.02 27.64
CA GLU A 4 17.03 5.87 26.75
C GLU A 4 15.70 5.39 26.16
N ALA A 5 14.64 5.33 26.97
CA ALA A 5 13.31 4.93 26.49
C ALA A 5 12.77 5.94 25.45
N ALA A 6 12.92 7.24 25.71
CA ALA A 6 12.51 8.29 24.79
C ALA A 6 13.34 8.32 23.48
N LYS A 7 14.60 7.86 23.53
CA LYS A 7 15.47 7.73 22.35
C LYS A 7 15.06 6.52 21.49
N ALA A 8 14.73 5.40 22.13
CA ALA A 8 14.23 4.20 21.45
C ALA A 8 12.87 4.46 20.78
N GLU A 9 11.94 5.15 21.46
CA GLU A 9 10.65 5.55 20.90
C GLU A 9 10.79 6.47 19.68
N ARG A 10 11.65 7.49 19.75
CA ARG A 10 11.94 8.37 18.61
C ARG A 10 12.56 7.65 17.43
N GLN A 11 13.36 6.62 17.68
CA GLN A 11 13.98 5.86 16.61
C GLN A 11 12.99 4.90 15.93
N ALA A 12 11.97 4.47 16.67
CA ALA A 12 10.92 3.57 16.20
C ALA A 12 9.63 4.29 15.75
N SER A 13 9.56 5.63 15.82
CA SER A 13 8.42 6.39 15.32
C SER A 13 8.52 6.70 13.82
N VAL A 14 7.39 6.81 13.14
CA VAL A 14 7.31 7.26 11.74
C VAL A 14 6.85 8.70 11.62
N GLU A 15 7.29 9.38 10.57
CA GLU A 15 6.79 10.67 10.14
C GLU A 15 5.90 10.49 8.89
N THR A 16 5.05 11.48 8.60
CA THR A 16 4.33 11.52 7.32
C THR A 16 5.33 11.39 6.18
N ASN A 17 4.99 10.60 5.16
CA ASN A 17 5.84 10.33 3.99
C ASN A 17 7.09 9.48 4.25
N ASP A 18 7.36 9.04 5.48
CA ASP A 18 8.27 7.89 5.67
C ASP A 18 7.67 6.68 4.96
N ILE A 19 8.51 5.75 4.52
CA ILE A 19 8.06 4.48 3.96
C ILE A 19 8.36 3.38 4.96
N VAL A 20 7.35 2.58 5.26
CA VAL A 20 7.48 1.39 6.11
C VAL A 20 7.46 0.17 5.21
N ILE A 21 8.49 -0.66 5.33
CA ILE A 21 8.72 -1.85 4.50
C ILE A 21 8.76 -3.07 5.39
N SER A 22 7.96 -4.08 5.09
CA SER A 22 7.94 -5.34 5.83
C SER A 22 9.23 -6.13 5.60
N ARG A 23 9.90 -6.52 6.68
CA ARG A 23 11.10 -7.39 6.65
C ARG A 23 10.86 -8.82 7.13
N SER A 24 9.63 -9.16 7.52
CA SER A 24 9.21 -10.52 7.93
C SER A 24 7.75 -10.77 7.53
N GLY A 25 7.39 -12.01 7.23
CA GLY A 25 6.07 -12.35 6.66
C GLY A 25 6.04 -12.02 5.17
N THR A 26 5.14 -11.13 4.74
CA THR A 26 5.09 -10.66 3.34
C THR A 26 6.22 -9.66 3.09
N LEU A 27 7.38 -10.18 2.66
CA LEU A 27 8.60 -9.41 2.47
C LEU A 27 8.44 -8.31 1.42
N GLY A 28 9.01 -7.14 1.70
CA GLY A 28 9.07 -6.04 0.75
C GLY A 28 7.75 -5.28 0.57
N LEU A 29 6.66 -5.70 1.23
CA LEU A 29 5.42 -4.94 1.24
C LEU A 29 5.68 -3.56 1.83
N SER A 30 5.37 -2.53 1.04
CA SER A 30 5.78 -1.16 1.30
C SER A 30 4.59 -0.21 1.32
N ILE A 31 4.57 0.72 2.26
CA ILE A 31 3.55 1.77 2.34
C ILE A 31 4.19 3.11 2.69
N ALA A 32 3.73 4.18 2.02
CA ALA A 32 4.02 5.54 2.44
C ALA A 32 3.10 5.92 3.61
N VAL A 33 3.70 6.36 4.71
CA VAL A 33 3.00 6.66 5.97
C VAL A 33 2.09 7.87 5.76
N PRO A 34 0.77 7.72 5.97
CA PRO A 34 -0.17 8.81 5.84
C PRO A 34 -0.10 9.73 7.06
N SER A 35 -0.64 10.95 6.94
CA SER A 35 -0.54 11.99 7.98
C SER A 35 -1.12 11.56 9.33
N GLU A 36 -2.19 10.77 9.30
CA GLU A 36 -2.93 10.28 10.46
C GLU A 36 -2.11 9.32 11.33
N LEU A 37 -1.05 8.73 10.75
CA LEU A 37 -0.16 7.80 11.44
C LEU A 37 1.20 8.42 11.80
N ALA A 38 1.37 9.73 11.62
CA ALA A 38 2.58 10.42 12.08
C ALA A 38 2.74 10.30 13.60
N GLY A 39 3.94 9.91 14.04
CA GLY A 39 4.25 9.62 15.44
C GLY A 39 3.94 8.19 15.88
N ALA A 40 3.31 7.37 15.04
CA ALA A 40 3.09 5.96 15.35
C ALA A 40 4.41 5.20 15.47
N ILE A 41 4.45 4.18 16.33
CA ILE A 41 5.62 3.33 16.56
C ILE A 41 5.46 2.03 15.78
N PHE A 42 6.52 1.60 15.08
CA PHE A 42 6.54 0.31 14.38
C PHE A 42 7.45 -0.71 15.08
N GLY A 43 7.06 -1.98 14.97
CA GLY A 43 7.82 -3.09 15.55
C GLY A 43 9.07 -3.46 14.74
N SER A 44 9.90 -4.34 15.31
CA SER A 44 11.16 -4.78 14.69
C SER A 44 10.99 -5.47 13.32
N TYR A 45 9.77 -5.89 12.95
CA TYR A 45 9.45 -6.53 11.68
C TYR A 45 9.34 -5.58 10.49
N PHE A 46 9.62 -4.29 10.68
CA PHE A 46 9.63 -3.31 9.60
C PHE A 46 10.96 -2.56 9.50
N ILE A 47 11.20 -2.02 8.31
CA ILE A 47 12.27 -1.08 7.99
C ILE A 47 11.63 0.24 7.61
N ARG A 48 12.14 1.34 8.18
CA ARG A 48 11.76 2.70 7.82
C ARG A 48 12.76 3.25 6.80
N VAL A 49 12.25 3.75 5.69
CA VAL A 49 13.01 4.51 4.69
C VAL A 49 12.46 5.94 4.68
N ARG A 50 13.35 6.94 4.81
CA ARG A 50 12.99 8.36 4.70
C ARG A 50 13.36 8.86 3.31
N PRO A 51 12.39 9.14 2.43
CA PRO A 51 12.67 9.66 1.08
C PRO A 51 13.46 10.97 1.14
N LYS A 52 14.45 11.12 0.26
CA LYS A 52 15.15 12.39 0.06
C LYS A 52 14.34 13.31 -0.86
N ALA A 53 14.71 14.59 -0.89
CA ALA A 53 14.13 15.55 -1.83
C ALA A 53 14.21 15.03 -3.28
N GLY A 54 13.12 15.20 -4.03
CA GLY A 54 13.00 14.73 -5.41
C GLY A 54 12.45 13.30 -5.57
N LEU A 55 12.33 12.53 -4.49
CA LEU A 55 11.66 11.23 -4.50
C LEU A 55 10.23 11.37 -3.96
N ASN A 56 9.24 10.98 -4.77
CA ASN A 56 7.87 10.83 -4.30
C ASN A 56 7.77 9.54 -3.44
N PRO A 57 7.34 9.64 -2.17
CA PRO A 57 7.19 8.50 -1.27
C PRO A 57 6.22 7.43 -1.79
N GLN A 58 5.09 7.85 -2.35
CA GLN A 58 4.08 6.95 -2.91
C GLN A 58 4.63 6.22 -4.14
N PHE A 59 5.43 6.91 -4.96
CA PHE A 59 6.10 6.27 -6.10
C PHE A 59 7.03 5.15 -5.63
N LEU A 60 7.88 5.39 -4.62
CA LEU A 60 8.78 4.35 -4.12
C LEU A 60 8.00 3.18 -3.51
N ALA A 61 6.93 3.45 -2.74
CA ALA A 61 6.07 2.37 -2.22
C ALA A 61 5.45 1.54 -3.34
N LEU A 62 4.91 2.18 -4.39
CA LEU A 62 4.38 1.50 -5.58
C LEU A 62 5.46 0.71 -6.31
N TYR A 63 6.65 1.27 -6.49
CA TYR A 63 7.77 0.60 -7.17
C TYR A 63 8.21 -0.67 -6.43
N MET A 64 8.32 -0.59 -5.10
CA MET A 64 8.66 -1.73 -4.25
C MET A 64 7.59 -2.83 -4.32
N ASN A 65 6.31 -2.47 -4.35
CA ASN A 65 5.20 -3.42 -4.46
C ASN A 65 5.01 -3.97 -5.89
N ALA A 66 5.52 -3.28 -6.92
CA ALA A 66 5.47 -3.74 -8.29
C ALA A 66 6.42 -4.92 -8.52
N ARG A 67 6.20 -5.66 -9.63
CA ARG A 67 7.02 -6.84 -9.97
C ARG A 67 8.52 -6.54 -10.00
N VAL A 68 8.90 -5.35 -10.46
CA VAL A 68 10.31 -4.92 -10.52
C VAL A 68 10.97 -4.76 -9.14
N GLY A 69 10.23 -4.31 -8.13
CA GLY A 69 10.70 -4.27 -6.74
C GLY A 69 10.71 -5.66 -6.12
N GLN A 70 9.63 -6.42 -6.31
CA GLN A 70 9.47 -7.77 -5.75
C GLN A 70 10.51 -8.77 -6.28
N ILE A 71 10.93 -8.67 -7.54
CA ILE A 71 12.03 -9.50 -8.06
C ILE A 71 13.33 -9.25 -7.29
N GLN A 72 13.65 -8.01 -6.92
CA GLN A 72 14.85 -7.70 -6.14
C GLN A 72 14.75 -8.24 -4.71
N VAL A 73 13.55 -8.20 -4.11
CA VAL A 73 13.25 -8.83 -2.82
C VAL A 73 13.45 -10.34 -2.89
N GLU A 74 12.91 -11.00 -3.92
CA GLU A 74 13.04 -12.45 -4.16
C GLU A 74 14.51 -12.85 -4.35
N GLN A 75 15.27 -12.10 -5.15
CA GLN A 75 16.70 -12.36 -5.40
C GLN A 75 17.56 -12.17 -4.17
N ALA A 76 17.26 -11.19 -3.33
CA ALA A 76 17.96 -11.01 -2.06
C ALA A 76 17.68 -12.14 -1.06
N ASN A 77 16.66 -12.96 -1.32
CA ASN A 77 16.15 -13.98 -0.42
C ASN A 77 16.57 -15.42 -0.77
N THR A 78 17.50 -15.63 -1.69
CA THR A 78 17.92 -16.96 -2.15
C THR A 78 18.83 -17.75 -1.18
N GLY A 79 19.06 -17.27 0.04
CA GLY A 79 20.19 -17.69 0.88
C GLY A 79 19.92 -18.58 2.12
N GLY A 80 18.69 -18.75 2.61
CA GLY A 80 18.49 -19.53 3.85
C GLY A 80 17.05 -19.67 4.38
N ILE A 81 16.90 -20.48 5.44
CA ILE A 81 15.62 -20.84 6.10
C ILE A 81 14.93 -19.63 6.77
N GLN A 82 15.70 -18.62 7.18
CA GLN A 82 15.17 -17.35 7.69
C GLN A 82 15.33 -16.25 6.65
N THR A 83 14.21 -15.89 6.06
CA THR A 83 14.06 -14.87 5.04
C THR A 83 13.88 -13.49 5.70
N ASN A 84 14.92 -12.67 5.77
CA ASN A 84 14.84 -11.33 6.36
C ASN A 84 15.44 -10.28 5.41
N LEU A 85 14.66 -9.25 5.09
CA LEU A 85 15.21 -8.04 4.46
C LEU A 85 16.05 -7.28 5.50
N THR A 86 17.32 -7.07 5.20
CA THR A 86 18.24 -6.31 6.05
C THR A 86 18.50 -4.93 5.45
N ILE A 87 19.02 -3.99 6.25
CA ILE A 87 19.37 -2.64 5.77
C ILE A 87 20.38 -2.70 4.61
N PRO A 88 21.50 -3.48 4.69
CA PRO A 88 22.46 -3.56 3.58
C PRO A 88 21.85 -4.10 2.28
N VAL A 89 20.90 -5.04 2.38
CA VAL A 89 20.16 -5.54 1.22
C VAL A 89 19.34 -4.42 0.59
N MET A 90 18.60 -3.65 1.40
CA MET A 90 17.80 -2.53 0.92
C MET A 90 18.65 -1.43 0.27
N GLU A 91 19.86 -1.19 0.78
CA GLU A 91 20.81 -0.22 0.20
C GLU A 91 21.33 -0.66 -1.19
N ALA A 92 21.30 -1.95 -1.50
CA ALA A 92 21.71 -2.48 -2.79
C ALA A 92 20.59 -2.43 -3.86
N PHE A 93 19.35 -2.08 -3.48
CA PHE A 93 18.23 -2.04 -4.42
C PHE A 93 18.44 -0.96 -5.47
N ARG A 94 18.19 -1.34 -6.73
CA ARG A 94 18.23 -0.44 -7.88
C ARG A 94 16.83 0.08 -8.15
N ILE A 95 16.66 1.38 -7.95
CA ILE A 95 15.40 2.08 -8.19
C ILE A 95 15.58 2.97 -9.43
N ALA A 96 14.75 2.75 -10.45
CA ALA A 96 14.67 3.69 -11.56
C ALA A 96 13.99 4.98 -11.06
N LEU A 97 14.72 6.08 -11.04
CA LEU A 97 14.26 7.36 -10.49
C LEU A 97 14.04 8.39 -11.62
N PRO A 98 12.86 8.41 -12.26
CA PRO A 98 12.54 9.42 -13.26
C PRO A 98 12.33 10.81 -12.60
N PRO A 99 12.21 11.91 -13.38
CA PRO A 99 11.86 13.21 -12.85
C PRO A 99 10.60 13.18 -11.99
N LYS A 100 10.52 14.06 -10.98
CA LYS A 100 9.45 14.03 -9.97
C LYS A 100 8.06 14.11 -10.61
N GLU A 101 7.92 14.87 -11.68
CA GLU A 101 6.67 15.07 -12.43
C GLU A 101 6.16 13.73 -13.01
N ILE A 102 7.09 12.89 -13.50
CA ILE A 102 6.77 11.55 -14.01
C ILE A 102 6.42 10.62 -12.87
N GLN A 103 7.12 10.70 -11.73
CA GLN A 103 6.79 9.93 -10.53
C GLN A 103 5.35 10.23 -10.06
N ASP A 104 5.00 11.52 -9.98
CA ASP A 104 3.68 11.99 -9.58
C ASP A 104 2.60 11.55 -10.59
N GLU A 105 2.89 11.58 -11.89
CA GLU A 105 1.99 11.10 -12.93
C GLU A 105 1.72 9.59 -12.81
N ILE A 106 2.76 8.78 -12.57
CA ILE A 106 2.63 7.34 -12.36
C ILE A 106 1.73 7.06 -11.17
N VAL A 107 2.00 7.71 -10.04
CA VAL A 107 1.19 7.60 -8.82
C VAL A 107 -0.27 7.90 -9.13
N ARG A 108 -0.56 9.05 -9.76
CA ARG A 108 -1.93 9.44 -10.12
C ARG A 108 -2.64 8.39 -10.99
N LYS A 109 -1.96 7.86 -12.00
CA LYS A 109 -2.52 6.83 -12.91
C LYS A 109 -2.84 5.54 -12.17
N VAL A 110 -1.93 5.08 -11.31
CA VAL A 110 -2.11 3.85 -10.54
C VAL A 110 -3.26 4.00 -9.54
N TYR A 111 -3.30 5.09 -8.78
CA TYR A 111 -4.41 5.35 -7.85
C TYR A 111 -5.77 5.47 -8.56
N LYS A 112 -5.82 6.14 -9.72
CA LYS A 112 -7.03 6.18 -10.54
C LYS A 112 -7.47 4.78 -11.00
N SER A 113 -6.50 3.92 -11.35
CA SER A 113 -6.79 2.54 -11.71
C SER A 113 -7.39 1.76 -10.53
N PHE A 114 -6.86 1.91 -9.32
CA PHE A 114 -7.41 1.28 -8.12
C PHE A 114 -8.83 1.77 -7.81
N GLN A 115 -9.07 3.08 -7.86
CA GLN A 115 -10.41 3.65 -7.69
C GLN A 115 -11.43 3.08 -8.69
N THR A 116 -11.02 2.98 -9.97
CA THR A 116 -11.89 2.42 -11.02
C THR A 116 -12.15 0.93 -10.78
N GLN A 117 -11.15 0.18 -10.33
CA GLN A 117 -11.27 -1.23 -9.99
C GLN A 117 -12.24 -1.44 -8.81
N ASP A 118 -12.13 -0.62 -7.77
CA ASP A 118 -13.00 -0.72 -6.59
C ASP A 118 -14.45 -0.38 -6.95
N GLY A 119 -14.67 0.64 -7.78
CA GLY A 119 -16.00 0.93 -8.34
C GLY A 119 -16.56 -0.24 -9.15
N SER A 120 -15.73 -0.87 -9.99
CA SER A 120 -16.13 -2.05 -10.77
C SER A 120 -16.50 -3.25 -9.90
N LYS A 121 -15.72 -3.51 -8.83
CA LYS A 121 -16.03 -4.57 -7.86
C LYS A 121 -17.33 -4.28 -7.13
N HIS A 122 -17.56 -3.03 -6.71
CA HIS A 122 -18.81 -2.66 -6.08
C HIS A 122 -19.99 -2.92 -7.01
N LEU A 123 -19.94 -2.46 -8.27
CA LEU A 123 -21.00 -2.71 -9.25
C LEU A 123 -21.26 -4.20 -9.47
N LEU A 124 -20.21 -5.02 -9.48
CA LEU A 124 -20.34 -6.47 -9.59
C LEU A 124 -21.05 -7.08 -8.38
N GLU A 125 -20.65 -6.72 -7.17
CA GLU A 125 -21.31 -7.17 -5.93
C GLU A 125 -22.76 -6.65 -5.87
N THR A 126 -22.99 -5.43 -6.37
CA THR A 126 -24.33 -4.89 -6.53
C THR A 126 -25.13 -5.83 -7.44
N ALA A 127 -24.71 -6.02 -8.68
CA ALA A 127 -25.42 -6.88 -9.64
C ALA A 127 -25.69 -8.30 -9.11
N LYS A 128 -24.71 -8.93 -8.43
CA LYS A 128 -24.88 -10.26 -7.82
C LYS A 128 -26.02 -10.29 -6.81
N ARG A 129 -26.02 -9.38 -5.84
CA ARG A 129 -27.07 -9.35 -4.82
C ARG A 129 -28.42 -8.95 -5.40
N GLY A 130 -28.45 -8.16 -6.47
CA GLY A 130 -29.67 -7.91 -7.25
C GLY A 130 -30.26 -9.19 -7.85
N VAL A 131 -29.42 -10.04 -8.46
CA VAL A 131 -29.86 -11.35 -8.99
C VAL A 131 -30.38 -12.26 -7.88
N GLU A 132 -29.72 -12.30 -6.72
CA GLU A 132 -30.19 -13.06 -5.56
C GLU A 132 -31.57 -12.59 -5.10
N LEU A 133 -31.78 -11.28 -4.99
CA LEU A 133 -33.09 -10.70 -4.62
C LEU A 133 -34.18 -11.02 -5.63
N ALA A 134 -33.87 -11.03 -6.93
CA ALA A 134 -34.83 -11.38 -7.97
C ALA A 134 -35.28 -12.85 -7.87
N ILE A 135 -34.39 -13.74 -7.43
CA ILE A 135 -34.70 -15.16 -7.20
C ILE A 135 -35.42 -15.37 -5.87
N GLU A 136 -34.98 -14.69 -4.81
CA GLU A 136 -35.55 -14.81 -3.45
C GLU A 136 -36.94 -14.18 -3.32
N GLN A 137 -37.20 -13.10 -4.06
CA GLN A 137 -38.41 -12.28 -3.93
C GLN A 137 -39.05 -12.02 -5.30
N ASP A 138 -38.59 -10.98 -6.01
CA ASP A 138 -39.12 -10.56 -7.30
C ASP A 138 -38.19 -9.53 -7.97
N GLU A 139 -38.42 -9.28 -9.26
CA GLU A 139 -37.62 -8.36 -10.07
C GLU A 139 -37.74 -6.89 -9.62
N GLN A 140 -38.90 -6.46 -9.12
CA GLN A 140 -39.13 -5.09 -8.69
C GLN A 140 -38.29 -4.77 -7.44
N THR A 141 -38.22 -5.69 -6.48
CA THR A 141 -37.38 -5.57 -5.29
C THR A 141 -35.89 -5.49 -5.65
N ALA A 142 -35.44 -6.33 -6.58
CA ALA A 142 -34.07 -6.31 -7.07
C ALA A 142 -33.69 -4.97 -7.71
N LEU A 143 -34.53 -4.46 -8.62
CA LEU A 143 -34.29 -3.19 -9.32
C LEU A 143 -34.28 -2.01 -8.34
N ALA A 144 -35.23 -1.95 -7.40
CA ALA A 144 -35.27 -0.89 -6.39
C ALA A 144 -33.99 -0.85 -5.54
N TRP A 145 -33.45 -2.01 -5.17
CA TRP A 145 -32.21 -2.10 -4.41
C TRP A 145 -30.98 -1.68 -5.25
N ILE A 146 -30.89 -2.06 -6.53
CA ILE A 146 -29.80 -1.62 -7.43
C ILE A 146 -29.80 -0.09 -7.55
N ASP A 147 -30.96 0.50 -7.80
CA ASP A 147 -31.12 1.95 -7.93
C ASP A 147 -30.76 2.70 -6.63
N GLU A 148 -31.02 2.09 -5.47
CA GLU A 148 -30.61 2.64 -4.18
C GLU A 148 -29.09 2.61 -4.01
N GLN A 149 -28.42 1.51 -4.37
CA GLN A 149 -26.96 1.41 -4.26
C GLN A 149 -26.25 2.40 -5.20
N GLN A 150 -26.75 2.57 -6.43
CA GLN A 150 -26.18 3.54 -7.38
C GLN A 150 -26.32 4.99 -6.90
N ARG A 151 -27.44 5.33 -6.24
CA ARG A 151 -27.64 6.66 -5.66
C ARG A 151 -26.68 6.98 -4.51
N LYS A 152 -26.26 5.98 -3.74
CA LYS A 152 -25.29 6.13 -2.63
C LYS A 152 -23.86 6.38 -3.11
N GLN A 153 -23.57 6.20 -4.40
CA GLN A 153 -22.25 6.45 -4.98
C GLN A 153 -22.07 7.86 -5.58
N LEU A 154 -23.14 8.66 -5.69
CA LEU A 154 -23.10 10.06 -6.12
C LEU A 154 -22.90 11.01 -4.93
#